data_AF-A0A7S2IXJ4-F1
#
_entry.id   AF-A0A7S2IXJ4-F1
#
_cell.length_a   1.000
_cell.length_b   1.000
_cell.length_c   1.000
_cell.angle_alpha   90.00
_cell.angle_beta   90.00
_cell.angle_gamma   90.00
#
_symmetry.space_group_name_H-M   'P 1'
#
loop_
_entity.id
_entity.type
_entity.pdbx_description
1 polymer ?
#
loop_
_entity_poly.entity_id
_entity_poly.type
_entity_poly.pdbx_seq_one_letter_code
_entity_poly.pdbx_strand_id
1 'polypeptide(L)'
;RGHLGARPPPTGAFARAPGAGGAAGRDPPGDGHGQRAVGAAGSASPVDLGGTSERLSKRRFSARSERTLGRLEDYDRQLEGLSGAVGAIAAALGAREIPPGRARDDLAQLEAQLDHLQFNCVDAVESLDLRSGKDQVRALRKSLVRRAEQLHAQMEELFAAARAAAEES
;
A
#
# COMPACT_ATOMS: atom_id res chain seq x y z
N ARG A 1 4.01 44.89 -41.41
CA ARG A 1 5.12 45.32 -40.53
C ARG A 1 4.49 45.97 -39.31
N GLY A 2 4.52 45.32 -38.16
CA GLY A 2 3.82 45.75 -36.94
C GLY A 2 4.00 44.72 -35.81
N HIS A 3 5.25 44.65 -35.36
CA HIS A 3 5.82 44.15 -34.11
C HIS A 3 5.01 43.21 -33.19
N LEU A 4 5.54 41.99 -33.07
CA LEU A 4 5.22 40.95 -32.10
C LEU A 4 5.51 41.42 -30.66
N GLY A 5 4.50 41.43 -29.80
CA GLY A 5 4.63 41.67 -28.37
C GLY A 5 5.18 40.44 -27.65
N ALA A 6 6.47 40.43 -27.37
CA ALA A 6 7.12 39.44 -26.51
C ALA A 6 6.70 39.67 -25.04
N ARG A 7 6.12 38.64 -24.40
CA ARG A 7 5.88 38.63 -22.95
C ARG A 7 7.20 38.24 -22.23
N PRO A 8 7.60 38.93 -21.16
CA PRO A 8 8.77 38.56 -20.36
C PRO A 8 8.51 37.29 -19.52
N PRO A 9 9.54 36.48 -19.22
CA PRO A 9 9.42 35.29 -18.37
C PRO A 9 9.29 35.66 -16.88
N PRO A 10 8.62 34.82 -16.06
CA PRO A 10 8.56 35.02 -14.62
C PRO A 10 9.91 34.71 -13.95
N THR A 11 10.42 35.70 -13.23
CA THR A 11 11.54 35.63 -12.30
C THR A 11 11.14 34.78 -11.09
N GLY A 12 11.67 33.56 -11.00
CA GLY A 12 11.40 32.64 -9.90
C GLY A 12 12.69 31.99 -9.39
N ALA A 13 13.58 32.79 -8.82
CA ALA A 13 14.76 32.34 -8.11
C ALA A 13 14.36 31.85 -6.70
N PHE A 14 14.36 30.54 -6.47
CA PHE A 14 14.41 29.99 -5.11
C PHE A 14 15.62 29.08 -4.92
N ALA A 15 16.56 29.68 -4.21
CA ALA A 15 17.66 29.16 -3.42
C ALA A 15 17.81 27.64 -3.28
N ARG A 16 18.93 27.19 -3.85
CA ARG A 16 19.80 26.09 -3.44
C ARG A 16 20.06 26.04 -1.92
N ALA A 17 19.89 24.86 -1.31
CA ALA A 17 20.47 24.51 -0.01
C ALA A 17 21.45 23.33 -0.17
N PRO A 18 22.76 23.54 0.05
CA PRO A 18 23.72 22.46 0.23
C PRO A 18 23.91 22.18 1.74
N GLY A 19 23.40 21.05 2.22
CA GLY A 19 23.70 20.52 3.55
C GLY A 19 24.77 19.45 3.46
N ALA A 20 26.02 19.84 3.64
CA ALA A 20 27.16 18.96 3.89
C ALA A 20 27.48 18.95 5.39
N GLY A 21 27.87 17.78 5.91
CA GLY A 21 28.39 17.55 7.26
C GLY A 21 27.68 16.36 7.90
N GLY A 22 28.30 15.39 8.53
CA GLY A 22 29.69 15.07 8.89
C GLY A 22 29.61 13.68 9.57
N ALA A 23 30.52 12.76 9.30
CA ALA A 23 31.63 12.40 10.19
C ALA A 23 31.25 11.63 11.47
N ALA A 24 32.08 10.61 11.77
CA ALA A 24 32.12 9.71 12.93
C ALA A 24 31.12 8.54 12.87
N GLY A 25 31.52 7.27 12.73
CA GLY A 25 32.71 6.62 13.27
C GLY A 25 32.45 6.19 14.71
N ARG A 26 32.17 4.88 14.91
CA ARG A 26 32.62 4.04 16.04
C ARG A 26 31.84 2.72 16.06
N ASP A 27 32.51 1.67 15.61
CA ASP A 27 32.33 0.30 16.10
C ASP A 27 32.56 0.24 17.63
N PRO A 28 31.76 -0.53 18.37
CA PRO A 28 32.20 -1.11 19.64
C PRO A 28 32.59 -2.59 19.46
N PRO A 29 33.85 -2.99 19.74
CA PRO A 29 34.18 -4.38 20.05
C PRO A 29 33.85 -4.66 21.52
N GLY A 30 33.13 -5.75 21.77
CA GLY A 30 32.80 -6.23 23.12
C GLY A 30 33.10 -7.71 23.26
N ASP A 31 34.39 -8.05 23.29
CA ASP A 31 34.88 -9.33 23.80
C ASP A 31 34.65 -9.40 25.32
N GLY A 32 33.89 -10.40 25.76
CA GLY A 32 33.64 -10.72 27.16
C GLY A 32 33.65 -12.22 27.37
N HIS A 33 34.85 -12.78 27.52
CA HIS A 33 35.09 -14.15 27.99
C HIS A 33 34.83 -14.28 29.51
N GLY A 34 34.23 -15.42 29.92
CA GLY A 34 34.24 -15.96 31.29
C GLY A 34 33.08 -15.48 32.17
N GLN A 35 32.43 -16.31 32.99
CA GLN A 35 32.85 -17.54 33.64
C GLN A 35 31.67 -18.46 33.97
N ARG A 36 31.99 -19.76 34.08
CA ARG A 36 31.19 -20.83 34.67
C ARG A 36 30.73 -20.46 36.09
N ALA A 37 29.47 -20.74 36.41
CA ALA A 37 29.07 -21.10 37.76
C ALA A 37 28.24 -22.38 37.70
N VAL A 38 28.70 -23.35 38.48
CA VAL A 38 28.12 -24.66 38.73
C VAL A 38 27.10 -24.58 39.85
N GLY A 39 26.04 -25.38 39.74
CA GLY A 39 25.27 -25.89 40.88
C GLY A 39 24.03 -25.09 41.27
N ALA A 40 22.86 -25.73 41.16
CA ALA A 40 22.12 -26.17 42.34
C ALA A 40 20.84 -26.90 41.90
N ALA A 41 20.71 -28.13 42.40
CA ALA A 41 19.54 -28.97 42.27
C ALA A 41 18.39 -28.47 43.17
N GLY A 42 17.18 -28.57 42.65
CA GLY A 42 15.90 -28.48 43.35
C GLY A 42 14.80 -28.68 42.30
N SER A 43 14.31 -29.89 42.04
CA SER A 43 13.36 -30.66 42.86
C SER A 43 12.10 -29.87 43.23
N ALA A 44 11.11 -29.85 42.31
CA ALA A 44 9.74 -30.30 42.57
C ALA A 44 8.83 -29.97 41.37
N SER A 45 8.05 -30.97 40.95
CA SER A 45 7.09 -30.99 39.83
C SER A 45 5.92 -30.00 39.99
N PRO A 46 5.16 -29.70 38.91
CA PRO A 46 4.11 -30.63 38.52
C PRO A 46 4.06 -30.93 37.01
N VAL A 47 3.64 -32.16 36.76
CA VAL A 47 3.17 -32.71 35.49
C VAL A 47 2.03 -31.84 34.90
N ASP A 48 2.30 -31.17 33.77
CA ASP A 48 1.25 -30.69 32.87
C ASP A 48 1.24 -31.58 31.62
N LEU A 49 0.63 -32.75 31.77
CA LEU A 49 0.34 -33.68 30.69
C LEU A 49 -1.10 -33.44 30.25
N GLY A 50 -1.37 -32.39 29.46
CA GLY A 50 -2.76 -32.22 29.00
C GLY A 50 -3.13 -31.04 28.09
N GLY A 51 -2.19 -30.20 27.60
CA GLY A 51 -2.61 -28.90 27.06
C GLY A 51 -2.12 -28.45 25.68
N THR A 52 -1.33 -29.22 24.93
CA THR A 52 -0.64 -28.66 23.74
C THR A 52 -1.13 -29.13 22.37
N SER A 53 -2.03 -30.11 22.28
CA SER A 53 -2.45 -30.66 20.99
C SER A 53 -3.45 -29.77 20.23
N GLU A 54 -4.25 -28.95 20.90
CA GLU A 54 -5.21 -28.06 20.22
C GLU A 54 -4.60 -26.77 19.62
N ARG A 55 -3.38 -26.38 20.02
CA ARG A 55 -2.72 -25.19 19.44
C ARG A 55 -1.96 -25.49 18.14
N LEU A 56 -1.92 -26.75 17.71
CA LEU A 56 -1.30 -27.17 16.45
C LEU A 56 -2.32 -27.21 15.29
N SER A 57 -3.61 -27.31 15.58
CA SER A 57 -4.69 -27.47 14.59
C SER A 57 -5.05 -26.19 13.81
N LYS A 58 -4.48 -25.02 14.19
CA LYS A 58 -4.72 -23.75 13.50
C LYS A 58 -3.60 -23.31 12.55
N ARG A 59 -2.44 -23.97 12.52
CA ARG A 59 -1.37 -23.64 11.57
C ARG A 59 -1.60 -24.33 10.22
N ARG A 60 -2.74 -24.04 9.56
CA ARG A 60 -3.04 -24.56 8.20
C ARG A 60 -2.14 -23.93 7.13
N PHE A 61 -1.46 -22.83 7.47
CA PHE A 61 -0.58 -22.09 6.58
C PHE A 61 0.76 -21.80 7.25
N SER A 62 1.80 -21.65 6.43
CA SER A 62 3.09 -21.17 6.92
C SER A 62 2.96 -19.72 7.36
N ALA A 63 3.76 -19.27 8.34
CA ALA A 63 3.78 -17.87 8.78
C ALA A 63 4.03 -16.88 7.63
N ARG A 64 4.67 -17.33 6.54
CA ARG A 64 4.87 -16.57 5.30
C ARG A 64 3.57 -16.42 4.51
N SER A 65 2.85 -17.53 4.28
CA SER A 65 1.55 -17.53 3.60
C SER A 65 0.50 -16.69 4.34
N GLU A 66 0.48 -16.77 5.68
CA GLU A 66 -0.47 -16.01 6.52
C GLU A 66 -0.24 -14.49 6.42
N ARG A 67 1.03 -14.04 6.43
CA ARG A 67 1.36 -12.63 6.20
C ARG A 67 0.92 -12.13 4.82
N THR A 68 1.05 -12.95 3.79
CA THR A 68 0.64 -12.60 2.42
C THR A 68 -0.86 -12.48 2.31
N LEU A 69 -1.59 -13.43 2.88
CA LEU A 69 -3.05 -13.39 2.91
C LEU A 69 -3.53 -12.14 3.65
N GLY A 70 -2.93 -11.82 4.81
CA GLY A 70 -3.24 -10.58 5.53
C GLY A 70 -3.00 -9.32 4.68
N ARG A 71 -1.89 -9.25 3.92
CA ARG A 71 -1.64 -8.14 2.99
C ARG A 71 -2.67 -8.07 1.86
N LEU A 72 -3.07 -9.21 1.29
CA LEU A 72 -4.11 -9.25 0.25
C LEU A 72 -5.47 -8.79 0.79
N GLU A 73 -5.80 -9.14 2.04
CA GLU A 73 -7.01 -8.65 2.73
C GLU A 73 -6.92 -7.14 3.04
N ASP A 74 -5.74 -6.62 3.37
CA ASP A 74 -5.51 -5.17 3.51
C ASP A 74 -5.69 -4.45 2.17
N TYR A 75 -5.25 -5.03 1.06
CA TYR A 75 -5.46 -4.49 -0.28
C TYR A 75 -6.93 -4.52 -0.69
N ASP A 76 -7.66 -5.58 -0.32
CA ASP A 76 -9.09 -5.68 -0.58
C ASP A 76 -9.87 -4.55 0.10
N ARG A 77 -9.59 -4.30 1.39
CA ARG A 77 -10.18 -3.18 2.15
C ARG A 77 -9.83 -1.83 1.56
N GLN A 78 -8.60 -1.64 1.08
CA GLN A 78 -8.19 -0.40 0.42
C GLN A 78 -8.93 -0.20 -0.91
N LEU A 79 -9.10 -1.24 -1.73
CA LEU A 79 -9.89 -1.18 -2.95
C LEU A 79 -11.36 -0.84 -2.68
N GLU A 80 -11.93 -1.38 -1.60
CA GLU A 80 -13.29 -1.01 -1.18
C GLU A 80 -13.39 0.46 -0.77
N GLY A 81 -12.40 0.97 -0.03
CA GLY A 81 -12.31 2.38 0.32
C GLY A 81 -12.21 3.29 -0.92
N LEU A 82 -11.35 2.93 -1.87
CA LEU A 82 -11.21 3.66 -3.15
C LEU A 82 -12.51 3.63 -3.96
N SER A 83 -13.14 2.46 -4.08
CA SER A 83 -14.42 2.32 -4.78
C SER A 83 -15.52 3.18 -4.14
N GLY A 84 -15.58 3.22 -2.80
CA GLY A 84 -16.49 4.11 -2.08
C GLY A 84 -16.22 5.60 -2.35
N ALA A 85 -14.94 6.01 -2.36
CA ALA A 85 -14.56 7.38 -2.67
C ALA A 85 -14.91 7.79 -4.11
N VAL A 86 -14.65 6.91 -5.09
CA VAL A 86 -15.05 7.11 -6.49
C VAL A 86 -16.55 7.27 -6.61
N GLY A 87 -17.33 6.41 -5.94
CA GLY A 87 -18.78 6.50 -5.89
C GLY A 87 -19.29 7.82 -5.30
N ALA A 88 -18.62 8.32 -4.25
CA ALA A 88 -18.95 9.61 -3.64
C ALA A 88 -18.67 10.78 -4.60
N ILE A 89 -17.54 10.77 -5.30
CA ILE A 89 -17.20 11.79 -6.32
C ILE A 89 -18.21 11.74 -7.47
N ALA A 90 -18.56 10.55 -7.94
CA ALA A 90 -19.56 10.38 -9.00
C ALA A 90 -20.92 10.97 -8.60
N ALA A 91 -21.37 10.71 -7.38
CA ALA A 91 -22.62 11.25 -6.86
C ALA A 91 -22.56 12.79 -6.73
N ALA A 92 -21.48 13.33 -6.16
CA ALA A 92 -21.28 14.76 -5.98
C ALA A 92 -21.18 15.51 -7.33
N LEU A 93 -20.52 14.90 -8.32
CA LEU A 93 -20.43 15.44 -9.68
C LEU A 93 -21.80 15.45 -10.37
N GLY A 94 -22.57 14.36 -10.25
CA GLY A 94 -23.93 14.28 -10.77
C GLY A 94 -24.89 15.27 -10.12
N ALA A 95 -24.74 15.52 -8.82
CA ALA A 95 -25.49 16.53 -8.07
C ALA A 95 -24.98 17.97 -8.31
N ARG A 96 -23.88 18.15 -9.06
CA ARG A 96 -23.19 19.44 -9.27
C ARG A 96 -22.76 20.12 -7.97
N GLU A 97 -22.52 19.34 -6.92
CA GLU A 97 -22.05 19.83 -5.62
C GLU A 97 -20.56 20.21 -5.65
N ILE A 98 -19.80 19.57 -6.53
CA ILE A 98 -18.38 19.84 -6.76
C ILE A 98 -18.15 20.31 -8.20
N PRO A 99 -17.22 21.27 -8.42
CA PRO A 99 -16.87 21.68 -9.77
C PRO A 99 -16.11 20.56 -10.49
N PRO A 100 -16.28 20.42 -11.82
CA PRO A 100 -15.68 19.34 -12.59
C PRO A 100 -14.14 19.34 -12.51
N GLY A 101 -13.51 20.51 -12.38
CA GLY A 101 -12.07 20.61 -12.16
C GLY A 101 -11.61 19.91 -10.88
N ARG A 102 -12.33 20.12 -9.78
CA ARG A 102 -12.01 19.47 -8.49
C ARG A 102 -12.28 17.98 -8.52
N ALA A 103 -13.40 17.55 -9.14
CA ALA A 103 -13.69 16.14 -9.33
C ALA A 103 -12.57 15.41 -10.09
N ARG A 104 -11.99 16.06 -11.11
CA ARG A 104 -10.85 15.50 -11.87
C ARG A 104 -9.58 15.40 -11.02
N ASP A 105 -9.25 16.43 -10.24
CA ASP A 105 -8.08 16.40 -9.37
C ASP A 105 -8.22 15.29 -8.31
N ASP A 106 -9.40 15.15 -7.71
CA ASP A 106 -9.68 14.11 -6.72
C ASP A 106 -9.64 12.70 -7.37
N LEU A 107 -10.20 12.53 -8.57
CA LEU A 107 -10.10 11.27 -9.32
C LEU A 107 -8.65 10.92 -9.68
N ALA A 108 -7.82 11.90 -10.06
CA ALA A 108 -6.41 11.66 -10.39
C ALA A 108 -5.59 11.22 -9.17
N GLN A 109 -5.93 11.73 -7.97
CA GLN A 109 -5.32 11.24 -6.74
C GLN A 109 -5.73 9.81 -6.42
N LEU A 110 -7.00 9.45 -6.61
CA LEU A 110 -7.49 8.09 -6.38
C LEU A 110 -6.89 7.11 -7.40
N GLU A 111 -6.72 7.52 -8.66
CA GLU A 111 -6.06 6.74 -9.70
C GLU A 111 -4.61 6.43 -9.32
N ALA A 112 -3.84 7.43 -8.90
CA ALA A 112 -2.45 7.22 -8.45
C ALA A 112 -2.36 6.27 -7.25
N GLN A 113 -3.34 6.32 -6.32
CA GLN A 113 -3.43 5.38 -5.20
C GLN A 113 -3.77 3.96 -5.67
N LEU A 114 -4.66 3.84 -6.65
CA LEU A 114 -5.04 2.57 -7.25
C LEU A 114 -3.86 1.89 -7.98
N ASP A 115 -3.11 2.66 -8.78
CA ASP A 115 -1.90 2.20 -9.46
C ASP A 115 -0.87 1.67 -8.47
N HIS A 116 -0.63 2.44 -7.40
CA HIS A 116 0.30 2.04 -6.34
C HIS A 116 -0.16 0.74 -5.66
N LEU A 117 -1.46 0.59 -5.40
CA LEU A 117 -2.02 -0.61 -4.81
C LEU A 117 -1.86 -1.82 -5.74
N GLN A 118 -2.15 -1.66 -7.03
CA GLN A 118 -2.03 -2.72 -8.03
C GLN A 118 -0.58 -3.19 -8.18
N PHE A 119 0.38 -2.27 -8.24
CA PHE A 119 1.81 -2.59 -8.29
C PHE A 119 2.24 -3.43 -7.07
N ASN A 120 1.88 -2.98 -5.87
CA ASN A 120 2.23 -3.67 -4.64
C ASN A 120 1.53 -5.04 -4.48
N CYS A 121 0.27 -5.16 -4.93
CA CYS A 121 -0.46 -6.42 -4.90
C CYS A 121 0.18 -7.48 -5.82
N VAL A 122 0.73 -7.07 -6.96
CA VAL A 122 1.43 -7.97 -7.88
C VAL A 122 2.76 -8.43 -7.29
N ASP A 123 3.57 -7.50 -6.79
CA ASP A 123 4.90 -7.79 -6.20
C ASP A 123 4.81 -8.66 -4.94
N ALA A 124 3.80 -8.43 -4.10
CA ALA A 124 3.59 -9.19 -2.86
C ALA A 124 3.36 -10.69 -3.10
N VAL A 125 2.94 -11.11 -4.29
CA VAL A 125 2.67 -12.52 -4.63
C VAL A 125 3.79 -13.12 -5.47
N GLU A 126 4.43 -12.33 -6.33
CA GLU A 126 5.53 -12.81 -7.19
C GLU A 126 6.80 -13.10 -6.39
N SER A 127 7.03 -12.38 -5.29
CA SER A 127 8.17 -12.57 -4.38
C SER A 127 8.10 -13.83 -3.50
N LEU A 128 7.07 -14.68 -3.65
CA LEU A 128 6.79 -15.77 -2.70
C LEU A 128 6.63 -17.14 -3.37
N ASP A 129 7.66 -17.97 -3.22
CA ASP A 129 7.58 -19.40 -3.53
C ASP A 129 6.87 -20.16 -2.37
N LEU A 130 5.54 -20.04 -2.31
CA LEU A 130 4.73 -20.66 -1.27
C LEU A 130 4.49 -22.15 -1.59
N ARG A 131 4.86 -23.03 -0.66
CA ARG A 131 4.59 -24.48 -0.74
C ARG A 131 3.13 -24.86 -0.42
N SER A 132 2.38 -23.99 0.27
CA SER A 132 0.99 -24.22 0.67
C SER A 132 0.19 -22.90 0.61
N GLY A 133 -1.08 -22.98 0.22
CA GLY A 133 -1.97 -21.81 0.05
C GLY A 133 -1.75 -21.01 -1.25
N LYS A 134 -0.90 -21.51 -2.15
CA LYS A 134 -0.53 -20.85 -3.41
C LYS A 134 -1.74 -20.56 -4.29
N ASP A 135 -2.66 -21.52 -4.42
CA ASP A 135 -3.84 -21.37 -5.27
C ASP A 135 -4.82 -20.34 -4.70
N GLN A 136 -4.99 -20.30 -3.38
CA GLN A 136 -5.82 -19.30 -2.71
C GLN A 136 -5.24 -17.89 -2.87
N VAL A 137 -3.94 -17.71 -2.67
CA VAL A 137 -3.24 -16.43 -2.86
C VAL A 137 -3.34 -15.98 -4.33
N ARG A 138 -3.18 -16.89 -5.29
CA ARG A 138 -3.33 -16.59 -6.73
C ARG A 138 -4.75 -16.21 -7.09
N ALA A 139 -5.75 -16.92 -6.56
CA ALA A 139 -7.15 -16.63 -6.80
C ALA A 139 -7.53 -15.24 -6.25
N LEU A 140 -7.12 -14.94 -5.01
CA LEU A 140 -7.33 -13.62 -4.39
C LEU A 140 -6.64 -12.52 -5.18
N ARG A 141 -5.36 -12.68 -5.53
CA ARG A 141 -4.64 -11.72 -6.39
C ARG A 141 -5.39 -11.45 -7.70
N LYS A 142 -5.81 -12.51 -8.40
CA LYS A 142 -6.50 -12.38 -9.68
C LYS A 142 -7.83 -11.63 -9.51
N SER A 143 -8.55 -11.91 -8.42
CA SER A 143 -9.77 -11.18 -8.07
C SER A 143 -9.49 -9.69 -7.80
N LEU A 144 -8.46 -9.38 -7.02
CA LEU A 144 -8.06 -8.00 -6.69
C LEU A 144 -7.62 -7.22 -7.93
N VAL A 145 -6.77 -7.80 -8.78
CA VAL A 145 -6.33 -7.16 -10.03
C VAL A 145 -7.52 -6.87 -10.93
N ARG A 146 -8.45 -7.83 -11.08
CA ARG A 146 -9.67 -7.62 -11.88
C ARG A 146 -10.56 -6.52 -11.30
N ARG A 147 -10.69 -6.44 -9.97
CA ARG A 147 -11.42 -5.35 -9.31
C ARG A 147 -10.75 -4.00 -9.55
N ALA A 148 -9.42 -3.93 -9.49
CA ALA A 148 -8.65 -2.71 -9.76
C ALA A 148 -8.83 -2.25 -11.22
N GLU A 149 -8.71 -3.16 -12.20
CA GLU A 149 -8.97 -2.87 -13.62
C GLU A 149 -10.39 -2.33 -13.86
N GLN A 150 -11.39 -2.94 -13.21
CA GLN A 150 -12.77 -2.46 -13.30
C GLN A 150 -12.92 -1.05 -12.70
N LEU A 151 -12.24 -0.77 -11.59
CA LEU A 151 -12.28 0.54 -10.95
C LEU A 151 -11.58 1.61 -11.81
N HIS A 152 -10.47 1.28 -12.47
CA HIS A 152 -9.83 2.16 -13.47
C HIS A 152 -10.81 2.51 -14.60
N ALA A 153 -11.50 1.51 -15.17
CA ALA A 153 -12.48 1.77 -16.22
C ALA A 153 -13.60 2.72 -15.74
N GLN A 154 -14.08 2.55 -14.50
CA GLN A 154 -15.06 3.46 -13.89
C GLN A 154 -14.52 4.88 -13.70
N MET A 155 -13.26 5.03 -13.27
CA MET A 155 -12.63 6.34 -13.12
C MET A 155 -12.48 7.05 -14.47
N GLU A 156 -12.11 6.33 -15.54
CA GLU A 156 -12.02 6.86 -16.91
C GLU A 156 -13.37 7.36 -17.43
N GLU A 157 -14.45 6.60 -17.20
CA GLU A 157 -15.81 7.03 -17.52
C GLU A 157 -16.19 8.32 -16.79
N LEU A 158 -15.81 8.45 -15.51
CA LEU A 158 -16.04 9.66 -14.73
C LEU A 158 -15.18 10.84 -15.19
N PHE A 159 -13.94 10.61 -15.61
CA PHE A 159 -13.11 11.64 -16.23
C PHE A 159 -13.73 12.17 -17.52
N ALA A 160 -14.28 11.29 -18.35
CA ALA A 160 -14.99 11.68 -19.56
C ALA A 160 -16.26 12.49 -19.23
N ALA A 161 -17.04 12.04 -18.25
CA ALA A 161 -18.25 12.75 -17.79
C ALA A 161 -17.92 14.13 -17.20
N ALA A 162 -16.88 14.24 -16.37
CA ALA A 162 -16.43 15.51 -15.79
C ALA A 162 -15.94 16.48 -16.87
N ARG A 163 -15.31 15.98 -17.93
CA ARG A 163 -14.89 16.80 -19.08
C ARG A 163 -16.10 17.35 -19.84
N ALA A 164 -17.08 16.51 -20.15
CA ALA A 164 -18.31 16.93 -20.83
C ALA A 164 -19.07 18.00 -20.02
N ALA A 165 -19.19 17.80 -18.70
CA ALA A 165 -19.83 18.77 -17.81
C ALA A 165 -19.08 20.12 -17.74
N ALA A 166 -17.76 20.12 -17.95
CA ALA A 166 -16.95 21.34 -17.98
C ALA A 166 -17.07 22.11 -19.31
N GLU A 167 -17.40 21.45 -20.42
CA GLU A 167 -17.60 22.09 -21.73
C GLU A 167 -19.01 22.71 -21.86
N GLU A 168 -19.97 22.25 -21.06
CA GLU A 168 -21.35 22.77 -21.01
C GLU A 168 -21.55 23.94 -20.02
N SER A 169 -20.57 24.25 -19.18
CA SER A 169 -20.61 25.38 -18.21
C SER A 169 -19.83 26.59 -18.69
#